data_AF-A0A2P5MPH2-F1
#
_entry.id   AF-A0A2P5MPH2-F1
#
_cell.length_a   1.000
_cell.length_b   1.000
_cell.length_c   1.000
_cell.angle_alpha   90.00
_cell.angle_beta   90.00
_cell.angle_gamma   90.00
#
_symmetry.space_group_name_H-M   'P 1'
#
loop_
_entity.id
_entity.type
_entity.pdbx_description
1 polymer ?
#
loop_
_entity_poly.entity_id
_entity_poly.type
_entity_poly.pdbx_seq_one_letter_code
_entity_poly.pdbx_strand_id
1 'polypeptide(L)' 'MTFVYDNLGRLVSITYFDGKTVTFAYDTCGNRTSVVST' A
#
# COMPACT_ATOMS: atom_id res chain seq x y z
N MET A 1 5.58 11.20 -6.90
CA MET A 1 5.12 9.87 -6.43
C MET A 1 5.62 9.67 -5.01
N THR A 2 4.80 9.11 -4.13
CA THR A 2 5.17 8.81 -2.73
C THR A 2 4.83 7.36 -2.40
N PHE A 3 5.68 6.73 -1.60
CA PHE A 3 5.55 5.33 -1.18
C PHE A 3 5.54 5.27 0.34
N VAL A 4 4.61 4.52 0.90
CA VAL A 4 4.48 4.31 2.35
C VAL A 4 4.65 2.83 2.63
N TYR A 5 5.49 2.52 3.60
CA TYR A 5 5.80 1.15 4.01
C TYR A 5 5.40 0.93 5.46
N ASP A 6 5.03 -0.30 5.79
CA ASP A 6 4.89 -0.71 7.19
C ASP A 6 6.25 -1.04 7.82
N ASN A 7 6.22 -1.39 9.11
CA ASN A 7 7.42 -1.70 9.88
C ASN A 7 8.14 -2.99 9.43
N LEU A 8 7.51 -3.79 8.55
CA LEU A 8 8.08 -4.97 7.93
C LEU A 8 8.63 -4.66 6.52
N GLY A 9 8.60 -3.40 6.10
CA GLY A 9 9.09 -2.96 4.79
C GLY A 9 8.13 -3.29 3.63
N ARG A 10 6.87 -3.63 3.92
CA ARG A 10 5.86 -3.93 2.89
C ARG A 10 5.17 -2.66 2.47
N LEU A 11 4.93 -2.49 1.16
CA LEU A 11 4.27 -1.31 0.61
C LEU A 11 2.81 -1.28 1.00
N VAL A 12 2.38 -0.30 1.80
CA VAL A 12 0.99 -0.13 2.22
C VAL A 12 0.26 0.97 1.45
N SER A 13 0.97 1.92 0.85
CA SER A 13 0.34 2.94 0.00
C SER A 13 1.29 3.49 -1.05
N ILE A 14 0.76 3.79 -2.23
CA ILE A 14 1.43 4.52 -3.29
C ILE A 14 0.52 5.65 -3.78
N THR A 15 1.07 6.86 -3.85
CA THR A 15 0.41 8.01 -4.49
C THR A 15 1.14 8.36 -5.78
N TYR A 16 0.40 8.31 -6.88
CA TYR A 16 0.90 8.60 -8.22
C TYR A 16 0.98 10.11 -8.48
N PHE A 17 1.60 10.49 -9.60
CA PHE A 17 1.79 11.90 -9.97
C PHE A 17 0.47 12.61 -10.30
N ASP A 18 -0.56 11.86 -10.67
CA ASP A 18 -1.91 12.34 -10.97
C ASP A 18 -2.81 12.38 -9.72
N GLY A 19 -2.24 12.15 -8.54
CA GLY A 19 -2.94 12.18 -7.25
C GLY A 19 -3.70 10.89 -6.93
N LYS A 20 -3.79 9.93 -7.85
CA LYS A 20 -4.40 8.63 -7.56
C LYS A 20 -3.63 7.90 -6.48
N THR A 21 -4.34 7.21 -5.60
CA THR A 21 -3.73 6.48 -4.50
C THR A 21 -4.17 5.03 -4.52
N VAL A 22 -3.22 4.12 -4.35
CA VAL A 22 -3.48 2.70 -4.16
C VAL A 22 -2.98 2.30 -2.79
N THR A 23 -3.85 1.64 -2.02
CA THR A 23 -3.58 1.20 -0.65
C THR A 23 -3.64 -0.32 -0.58
N PHE A 24 -2.74 -0.90 0.20
CA PHE A 24 -2.61 -2.33 0.41
C PHE A 24 -2.73 -2.67 1.89
N ALA A 25 -3.43 -3.76 2.19
CA ALA A 25 -3.49 -4.33 3.53
C ALA A 25 -2.91 -5.74 3.54
N TYR A 26 -2.25 -6.09 4.64
CA TYR A 26 -1.62 -7.39 4.82
C TYR A 26 -2.02 -7.98 6.17
N ASP A 27 -2.11 -9.31 6.23
CA ASP A 27 -2.22 -10.04 7.48
C ASP A 27 -0.85 -10.15 8.18
N THR A 28 -0.86 -10.74 9.37
CA THR A 28 0.34 -11.00 10.18
C THR A 28 1.27 -12.04 9.56
N CYS A 29 0.77 -12.89 8.66
CA CYS A 29 1.54 -13.91 7.95
C CYS A 29 2.25 -13.35 6.70
N GLY A 30 1.98 -12.11 6.29
CA GLY A 30 2.57 -11.53 5.09
C GLY A 30 1.67 -11.52 3.86
N ASN A 31 0.47 -12.10 3.93
CA ASN A 31 -0.41 -12.20 2.78
C ASN A 31 -1.17 -10.89 2.58
N ARG A 32 -1.30 -10.46 1.33
CA ARG A 32 -2.09 -9.29 0.99
C ARG A 32 -3.58 -9.63 1.06
N THR A 33 -4.31 -8.95 1.93
CA THR A 33 -5.73 -9.17 2.17
C THR A 33 -6.64 -8.19 1.43
N SER A 34 -6.10 -7.03 1.02
CA SER A 34 -6.88 -6.02 0.29
C SER A 34 -6.03 -5.17 -0.65
N VAL A 35 -6.67 -4.71 -1.72
CA VAL A 35 -6.18 -3.68 -2.64
C VAL A 35 -7.31 -2.69 -2.86
N VAL A 36 -7.09 -1.42 -2.51
CA VAL A 36 -8.07 -0.35 -2.71
C VAL A 36 -7.42 0.75 -3.55
N SER A 37 -8.05 1.11 -4.66
CA SER A 37 -7.64 2.20 -5.54
C SER A 37 -8.67 3.33 -5.45
N THR A 38 -8.22 4.56 -5.26
CA THR A 38 -9.05 5.77 -5.26
C THR A 38 -8.49 6.79 -6.25
#